data_AF-A0A2L0ENQ5-F1
#
_entry.id   AF-A0A2L0ENQ5-F1
#
_cell.length_a   1.000
_cell.length_b   1.000
_cell.length_c   1.000
_cell.angle_alpha   90.00
_cell.angle_beta   90.00
_cell.angle_gamma   90.00
#
_symmetry.space_group_name_H-M   'P 1'
#
loop_
_entity.id
_entity.type
_entity.pdbx_description
1 polymer ?
#
loop_
_entity_poly.entity_id
_entity_poly.type
_entity_poly.pdbx_seq_one_letter_code
_entity_poly.pdbx_strand_id
1 'polypeptide(L)'
;MAAAAAVAVAAAGDACFEVLDALGLCRLTRRSGDLDGAVPLRVAKACVPLLEGNTFGHQITLAWPIEVQRRLGSLRAEPAGEHREALLRAHRAALPRLVSQGFLAPDGAWHRALRGGLAWTCRTGLGRPRLRLWTGLLVRPDPGIWLRVAGAANRRNVLIEVSEVYLADDGAFVPLVVELRVGDEAPGSLRLEGEIACLAPVRPDVRIEACALADAPEVGRAHAAFYDARYFAAKKGEVTRKYRRLVGGKAGEAKGSAGEGSARAGDVGEGRAGEGSADEENTGEGNAGPARVRLVVAGPAAPEITEVTEVTTAAGPDPVPWRGGARRLASLVVRNAVPFRATFDGHTLAVAPEAQRLAEGAAAVERTFARVFGEDFIAANRGALWYLTKYFTPHPPGEPHFFVKPWAFTRTPPGWSSLLDGVHGDGYDVMRGVVATDVFFATPAVFHVRRIGAPIEVPEGAPLLRVLPVPRDLLRAGFREARFLDA
;
A
#
# COMPACT_ATOMS: atom_id res chain seq x y z
N MET A 1 13.47 -33.28 20.97
CA MET A 1 14.22 -32.27 20.19
C MET A 1 14.27 -32.74 18.75
N ALA A 2 13.39 -32.23 17.89
CA ALA A 2 13.38 -32.57 16.47
C ALA A 2 14.49 -31.77 15.79
N ALA A 3 15.40 -32.45 15.08
CA ALA A 3 16.38 -31.80 14.24
C ALA A 3 15.64 -30.99 13.16
N ALA A 4 15.92 -29.69 13.08
CA ALA A 4 15.36 -28.84 12.04
C ALA A 4 15.83 -29.37 10.67
N ALA A 5 14.89 -29.85 9.86
CA ALA A 5 15.17 -30.34 8.52
C ALA A 5 15.73 -29.18 7.67
N ALA A 6 16.95 -29.33 7.15
CA ALA A 6 17.63 -28.28 6.40
C ALA A 6 17.07 -28.19 4.99
N VAL A 7 16.24 -27.18 4.72
CA VAL A 7 15.64 -26.88 3.42
C VAL A 7 16.69 -26.34 2.44
N ALA A 8 16.67 -26.80 1.18
CA ALA A 8 17.48 -26.21 0.11
C ALA A 8 16.83 -24.91 -0.39
N VAL A 9 17.62 -23.83 -0.45
CA VAL A 9 17.15 -22.47 -0.73
C VAL A 9 17.90 -21.89 -1.94
N ALA A 10 17.19 -21.41 -2.96
CA ALA A 10 17.79 -20.67 -4.07
C ALA A 10 18.02 -19.19 -3.67
N ALA A 11 19.23 -18.67 -3.87
CA ALA A 11 19.57 -17.30 -3.46
C ALA A 11 19.04 -16.26 -4.46
N ALA A 12 18.16 -15.37 -3.98
CA ALA A 12 17.88 -14.07 -4.60
C ALA A 12 18.39 -13.00 -3.63
N GLY A 13 19.33 -12.15 -4.07
CA GLY A 13 20.06 -11.19 -3.22
C GLY A 13 19.18 -10.24 -2.39
N ASP A 14 17.92 -10.05 -2.80
CA ASP A 14 16.96 -9.14 -2.15
C ASP A 14 15.76 -9.88 -1.54
N ALA A 15 15.84 -11.19 -1.31
CA ALA A 15 14.73 -11.93 -0.72
C ALA A 15 14.64 -11.74 0.80
N CYS A 16 13.40 -11.62 1.31
CA CYS A 16 13.13 -11.34 2.74
C CYS A 16 12.17 -12.35 3.40
N PHE A 17 11.86 -13.43 2.70
CA PHE A 17 11.08 -14.56 3.21
C PHE A 17 11.27 -15.80 2.33
N GLU A 18 10.87 -16.95 2.84
CA GLU A 18 10.83 -18.22 2.11
C GLU A 18 9.41 -18.66 1.79
N VAL A 19 9.27 -19.39 0.69
CA VAL A 19 7.99 -19.94 0.21
C VAL A 19 8.17 -21.41 -0.14
N LEU A 20 7.40 -22.28 0.49
CA LEU A 20 7.26 -23.68 0.12
C LEU A 20 5.93 -23.87 -0.61
N ASP A 21 5.98 -24.31 -1.87
CA ASP A 21 4.77 -24.70 -2.61
C ASP A 21 4.47 -26.18 -2.39
N ALA A 22 3.37 -26.48 -1.71
CA ALA A 22 2.95 -27.83 -1.40
C ALA A 22 1.98 -28.41 -2.44
N LEU A 23 1.27 -27.58 -3.23
CA LEU A 23 0.13 -28.02 -4.04
C LEU A 23 0.12 -27.51 -5.50
N GLY A 24 0.81 -26.42 -5.81
CA GLY A 24 0.70 -25.74 -7.10
C GLY A 24 -0.65 -25.06 -7.32
N LEU A 25 -1.41 -24.76 -6.25
CA LEU A 25 -2.72 -24.09 -6.35
C LEU A 25 -2.58 -22.60 -6.65
N CYS A 26 -1.70 -21.90 -5.94
CA CYS A 26 -1.42 -20.49 -6.16
C CYS A 26 0.03 -20.26 -6.57
N ARG A 27 0.27 -19.14 -7.24
CA ARG A 27 1.60 -18.59 -7.51
C ARG A 27 1.72 -17.21 -6.89
N LEU A 28 2.94 -16.85 -6.50
CA LEU A 28 3.28 -15.49 -6.13
C LEU A 28 3.89 -14.80 -7.34
N THR A 29 3.27 -13.73 -7.80
CA THR A 29 3.71 -13.00 -8.99
C THR A 29 3.92 -11.53 -8.69
N ARG A 30 4.99 -10.93 -9.21
CA ARG A 30 5.14 -9.47 -9.19
C ARG A 30 4.36 -8.88 -10.34
N ARG A 31 3.59 -7.82 -10.06
CA ARG A 31 2.81 -7.12 -11.06
C ARG A 31 3.66 -6.07 -11.79
N SER A 32 3.32 -5.80 -13.04
CA SER A 32 3.74 -4.60 -13.76
C SER A 32 3.07 -3.35 -13.16
N GLY A 33 3.78 -2.22 -13.20
CA GLY A 33 3.27 -0.97 -12.64
C GLY A 33 2.13 -0.37 -13.46
N ASP A 34 2.13 -0.58 -14.77
CA ASP A 34 1.09 -0.12 -15.70
C ASP A 34 -0.09 -1.07 -15.83
N LEU A 35 -0.11 -2.14 -15.02
CA LEU A 35 -1.15 -3.18 -15.04
C LEU A 35 -1.31 -3.78 -16.44
N ASP A 36 -0.19 -4.11 -17.09
CA ASP A 36 -0.14 -4.71 -18.42
C ASP A 36 -0.81 -3.81 -19.48
N GLY A 37 -0.61 -2.50 -19.32
CA GLY A 37 -1.17 -1.46 -20.18
C GLY A 37 -2.60 -1.03 -19.82
N ALA A 38 -3.21 -1.56 -18.76
CA ALA A 38 -4.56 -1.18 -18.35
C ALA A 38 -4.64 0.20 -17.66
N VAL A 39 -3.51 0.77 -17.23
CA VAL A 39 -3.47 2.12 -16.65
C VAL A 39 -3.53 3.18 -17.76
N PRO A 40 -4.37 4.22 -17.65
CA PRO A 40 -4.42 5.29 -18.64
C PRO A 40 -3.03 5.92 -18.88
N LEU A 41 -2.70 6.20 -20.15
CA LEU A 41 -1.37 6.68 -20.55
C LEU A 41 -0.90 7.91 -19.77
N ARG A 42 -1.80 8.85 -19.47
CA ARG A 42 -1.50 10.04 -18.67
C ARG A 42 -1.07 9.66 -17.26
N VAL A 43 -1.79 8.73 -16.63
CA VAL A 43 -1.48 8.20 -15.31
C VAL A 43 -0.14 7.46 -15.32
N ALA A 44 0.12 6.63 -16.32
CA ALA A 44 1.41 5.97 -16.52
C ALA A 44 2.58 6.97 -16.69
N LYS A 45 2.34 8.12 -17.32
CA LYS A 45 3.36 9.16 -17.50
C LYS A 45 3.59 10.04 -16.27
N ALA A 46 2.56 10.25 -15.44
CA ALA A 46 2.53 11.31 -14.44
C ALA A 46 2.43 10.85 -12.99
N CYS A 47 1.86 9.67 -12.73
CA CYS A 47 1.51 9.20 -11.39
C CYS A 47 2.42 8.04 -10.96
N VAL A 48 3.71 8.33 -10.79
CA VAL A 48 4.69 7.35 -10.27
C VAL A 48 4.20 6.66 -8.99
N PRO A 49 3.60 7.39 -8.02
CA PRO A 49 3.05 6.73 -6.83
C PRO A 49 2.05 5.62 -7.09
N LEU A 50 1.20 5.78 -8.11
CA LEU A 50 0.25 4.73 -8.49
C LEU A 50 0.95 3.52 -9.09
N LEU A 51 1.94 3.75 -9.97
CA LEU A 51 2.70 2.66 -10.58
C LEU A 51 3.45 1.85 -9.53
N GLU A 52 4.10 2.52 -8.58
CA GLU A 52 4.76 1.85 -7.45
C GLU A 52 3.75 1.09 -6.59
N GLY A 53 2.58 1.68 -6.32
CA GLY A 53 1.46 1.01 -5.65
C GLY A 53 0.95 -0.24 -6.38
N ASN A 54 0.92 -0.22 -7.72
CA ASN A 54 0.55 -1.37 -8.54
C ASN A 54 1.57 -2.50 -8.46
N THR A 55 2.86 -2.17 -8.38
CA THR A 55 3.96 -3.15 -8.24
C THR A 55 4.16 -3.67 -6.81
N PHE A 56 3.48 -3.06 -5.83
CA PHE A 56 3.73 -3.35 -4.42
C PHE A 56 3.26 -4.76 -4.02
N GLY A 57 4.21 -5.53 -3.46
CA GLY A 57 4.00 -6.90 -3.01
C GLY A 57 3.94 -7.93 -4.14
N HIS A 58 3.68 -9.17 -3.75
CA HIS A 58 3.49 -10.32 -4.62
C HIS A 58 2.00 -10.66 -4.68
N GLN A 59 1.43 -10.67 -5.87
CA GLN A 59 0.04 -11.07 -6.05
C GLN A 59 -0.09 -12.58 -5.87
N ILE A 60 -1.08 -12.99 -5.09
CA ILE A 60 -1.49 -14.38 -4.92
C ILE A 60 -2.44 -14.68 -6.06
N THR A 61 -1.94 -15.40 -7.07
CA THR A 61 -2.66 -15.72 -8.30
C THR A 61 -3.05 -17.19 -8.30
N LEU A 62 -4.33 -17.49 -8.49
CA LEU A 62 -4.81 -18.87 -8.65
C LEU A 62 -4.28 -19.45 -9.96
N ALA A 63 -3.61 -20.60 -9.89
CA ALA A 63 -3.26 -21.40 -11.06
C ALA A 63 -4.48 -22.17 -11.60
N TRP A 64 -5.43 -22.50 -10.72
CA TRP A 64 -6.65 -23.22 -11.04
C TRP A 64 -7.87 -22.51 -10.46
N PRO A 65 -9.02 -22.48 -11.17
CA PRO A 65 -10.21 -21.81 -10.67
C PRO A 65 -10.79 -22.48 -9.42
N ILE A 66 -11.36 -21.68 -8.52
CA ILE A 66 -12.10 -22.14 -7.33
C ILE A 66 -13.56 -21.72 -7.46
N GLU A 67 -14.49 -22.66 -7.37
CA GLU A 67 -15.92 -22.36 -7.24
C GLU A 67 -16.27 -22.11 -5.79
N VAL A 68 -16.93 -20.98 -5.51
CA VAL A 68 -17.46 -20.62 -4.20
C VAL A 68 -18.98 -20.61 -4.27
N GLN A 69 -19.61 -21.46 -3.46
CA GLN A 69 -21.06 -21.54 -3.31
C GLN A 69 -21.49 -20.88 -2.00
N ARG A 70 -22.39 -19.91 -2.10
CA ARG A 70 -23.06 -19.29 -0.96
C ARG A 70 -24.30 -20.08 -0.61
N ARG A 71 -24.36 -20.56 0.63
CA ARG A 71 -25.54 -21.22 1.22
C ARG A 71 -26.03 -20.40 2.40
N LEU A 72 -27.25 -20.65 2.86
CA LEU A 72 -27.79 -19.97 4.03
C LEU A 72 -26.86 -20.25 5.24
N GLY A 73 -26.18 -19.20 5.71
CA GLY A 73 -25.27 -19.27 6.85
C GLY A 73 -23.89 -19.90 6.62
N SER A 74 -23.52 -20.29 5.39
CA SER A 74 -22.21 -20.92 5.11
C SER A 74 -21.66 -20.61 3.71
N LEU A 75 -20.34 -20.77 3.56
CA LEU A 75 -19.63 -20.66 2.29
C LEU A 75 -18.86 -21.96 2.02
N ARG A 76 -19.10 -22.58 0.87
CA ARG A 76 -18.34 -23.75 0.44
C ARG A 76 -17.44 -23.35 -0.72
N ALA A 77 -16.21 -23.81 -0.73
CA ALA A 77 -15.34 -23.61 -1.87
C ALA A 77 -14.63 -24.90 -2.28
N GLU A 78 -14.57 -25.14 -3.58
CA GLU A 78 -13.95 -26.32 -4.16
C GLU A 78 -13.23 -25.98 -5.45
N PRO A 79 -12.17 -26.72 -5.81
CA PRO A 79 -11.56 -26.57 -7.12
C PRO A 79 -12.57 -26.84 -8.24
N ALA A 80 -12.54 -26.01 -9.28
CA ALA A 80 -13.45 -26.13 -10.41
C ALA A 80 -12.86 -27.01 -11.53
N GLY A 81 -13.75 -27.60 -12.33
CA GLY A 81 -13.40 -28.24 -13.59
C GLY A 81 -12.53 -29.51 -13.46
N GLU A 82 -11.77 -29.80 -14.50
CA GLU A 82 -11.02 -31.06 -14.68
C GLU A 82 -9.87 -31.25 -13.68
N HIS A 83 -9.35 -30.17 -13.09
CA HIS A 83 -8.22 -30.24 -12.16
C HIS A 83 -8.62 -30.60 -10.73
N ARG A 84 -9.93 -30.70 -10.44
CA ARG A 84 -10.43 -30.91 -9.07
C ARG A 84 -9.88 -32.15 -8.41
N GLU A 85 -9.99 -33.29 -9.08
CA GLU A 85 -9.51 -34.56 -8.52
C GLU A 85 -7.99 -34.60 -8.36
N ALA A 86 -7.25 -34.02 -9.31
CA ALA A 86 -5.80 -33.93 -9.23
C ALA A 86 -5.36 -33.10 -8.01
N LEU A 87 -5.98 -31.94 -7.80
CA LEU A 87 -5.64 -31.07 -6.69
C LEU A 87 -6.04 -31.65 -5.33
N LEU A 88 -7.20 -32.31 -5.24
CA LEU A 88 -7.62 -33.01 -4.01
C LEU A 88 -6.71 -34.20 -3.68
N ARG A 89 -6.20 -34.92 -4.69
CA ARG A 89 -5.17 -35.95 -4.49
C ARG A 89 -3.85 -35.33 -4.01
N ALA A 90 -3.40 -34.25 -4.64
CA ALA A 90 -2.18 -33.54 -4.23
C ALA A 90 -2.29 -33.06 -2.77
N HIS A 91 -3.45 -32.51 -2.38
CA HIS A 91 -3.74 -32.13 -1.00
C HIS A 91 -3.60 -33.28 -0.01
N ARG A 92 -4.24 -34.42 -0.31
CA ARG A 92 -4.17 -35.62 0.55
C ARG A 92 -2.75 -36.17 0.67
N ALA A 93 -1.92 -36.04 -0.37
CA ALA A 93 -0.53 -36.47 -0.36
C ALA A 93 0.42 -35.48 0.35
N ALA A 94 0.18 -34.18 0.20
CA ALA A 94 1.03 -33.14 0.75
C ALA A 94 0.93 -33.04 2.28
N LEU A 95 -0.26 -33.22 2.85
CA LEU A 95 -0.49 -33.00 4.28
C LEU A 95 0.34 -33.96 5.18
N PRO A 96 0.37 -35.29 4.94
CA PRO A 96 1.27 -36.19 5.66
C PRO A 96 2.75 -35.84 5.50
N ARG A 97 3.15 -35.39 4.29
CA ARG A 97 4.54 -34.98 4.01
C ARG A 97 4.93 -33.72 4.79
N LEU A 98 4.04 -32.73 4.87
CA LEU A 98 4.26 -31.52 5.66
C LEU A 98 4.45 -31.83 7.14
N VAL A 99 3.69 -32.80 7.67
CA VAL A 99 3.84 -33.26 9.07
C VAL A 99 5.14 -34.04 9.25
N SER A 100 5.46 -34.99 8.36
CA SER A 100 6.66 -35.83 8.50
C SER A 100 7.96 -35.05 8.37
N GLN A 101 7.98 -33.98 7.56
CA GLN A 101 9.13 -33.09 7.42
C GLN A 101 9.16 -31.94 8.44
N GLY A 102 8.23 -31.93 9.40
CA GLY A 102 8.23 -30.97 10.51
C GLY A 102 7.76 -29.55 10.16
N PHE A 103 7.17 -29.34 8.96
CA PHE A 103 6.56 -28.05 8.60
C PHE A 103 5.25 -27.81 9.35
N LEU A 104 4.53 -28.88 9.75
CA LEU A 104 3.32 -28.81 10.54
C LEU A 104 3.42 -29.74 11.76
N ALA A 105 2.94 -29.28 12.90
CA ALA A 105 2.83 -30.14 14.07
C ALA A 105 1.79 -31.25 13.85
N PRO A 106 2.09 -32.54 14.17
CA PRO A 106 1.10 -33.61 14.14
C PRO A 106 -0.05 -33.27 15.08
N ASP A 107 -1.28 -33.48 14.59
CA ASP A 107 -2.54 -33.03 15.19
C ASP A 107 -2.59 -31.58 15.69
N GLY A 108 -1.67 -30.69 15.28
CA GLY A 108 -1.70 -29.27 15.58
C GLY A 108 -2.89 -28.55 14.95
N ALA A 109 -3.16 -27.30 15.35
CA ALA A 109 -4.34 -26.57 14.88
C ALA A 109 -4.35 -26.40 13.35
N TRP A 110 -3.19 -26.11 12.73
CA TRP A 110 -3.06 -26.07 11.27
C TRP A 110 -3.33 -27.43 10.61
N HIS A 111 -2.72 -28.51 11.12
CA HIS A 111 -2.95 -29.85 10.58
C HIS A 111 -4.44 -30.23 10.65
N ARG A 112 -5.13 -29.95 11.77
CA ARG A 112 -6.57 -30.20 11.90
C ARG A 112 -7.40 -29.36 10.93
N ALA A 113 -7.09 -28.07 10.77
CA ALA A 113 -7.79 -27.20 9.84
C ALA A 113 -7.65 -27.68 8.39
N LEU A 114 -6.42 -27.98 7.96
CA LEU A 114 -6.13 -28.41 6.59
C LEU A 114 -6.63 -29.84 6.30
N ARG A 115 -6.78 -30.71 7.31
CA ARG A 115 -7.41 -32.02 7.13
C ARG A 115 -8.85 -31.92 6.59
N GLY A 116 -9.55 -30.82 6.89
CA GLY A 116 -10.90 -30.55 6.38
C GLY A 116 -10.98 -30.22 4.88
N GLY A 117 -9.84 -29.97 4.23
CA GLY A 117 -9.75 -29.62 2.82
C GLY A 117 -9.05 -28.28 2.57
N LEU A 118 -9.11 -27.81 1.32
CA LEU A 118 -8.45 -26.58 0.87
C LEU A 118 -9.10 -25.31 1.40
N ALA A 119 -10.39 -25.38 1.76
CA ALA A 119 -11.14 -24.23 2.21
C ALA A 119 -12.18 -24.61 3.26
N TRP A 120 -12.45 -23.68 4.17
CA TRP A 120 -13.43 -23.87 5.24
C TRP A 120 -14.15 -22.56 5.57
N THR A 121 -15.40 -22.67 6.03
CA THR A 121 -16.12 -21.51 6.58
C THR A 121 -15.61 -21.22 7.98
N CYS A 122 -15.38 -19.95 8.30
CA CYS A 122 -15.23 -19.46 9.67
C CYS A 122 -16.26 -18.36 9.96
N ARG A 123 -16.57 -18.16 11.24
CA ARG A 123 -17.46 -17.10 11.74
C ARG A 123 -16.90 -16.55 13.05
N THR A 124 -16.85 -15.23 13.15
CA THR A 124 -16.54 -14.54 14.41
C THR A 124 -17.85 -14.06 15.03
N GLY A 125 -18.27 -14.69 16.14
CA GLY A 125 -19.53 -14.40 16.81
C GLY A 125 -20.75 -14.56 15.89
N LEU A 126 -21.67 -13.59 15.93
CA LEU A 126 -22.86 -13.53 15.06
C LEU A 126 -22.56 -12.95 13.66
N GLY A 127 -21.28 -12.69 13.35
CA GLY A 127 -20.85 -12.13 12.07
C GLY A 127 -21.21 -12.99 10.86
N ARG A 128 -21.07 -12.41 9.68
CA ARG A 128 -21.26 -13.11 8.40
C ARG A 128 -20.22 -14.22 8.22
N PRO A 129 -20.58 -15.33 7.55
CA PRO A 129 -19.61 -16.36 7.22
C PRO A 129 -18.50 -15.78 6.33
N ARG A 130 -17.27 -16.16 6.66
CA ARG A 130 -16.07 -15.91 5.86
C ARG A 130 -15.53 -17.25 5.38
N LEU A 131 -14.85 -17.24 4.26
CA LEU A 131 -14.21 -18.41 3.67
C LEU A 131 -12.69 -18.26 3.85
N ARG A 132 -12.07 -19.19 4.56
CA ARG A 132 -10.61 -19.32 4.55
C ARG A 132 -10.21 -20.28 3.46
N LEU A 133 -9.34 -19.84 2.55
CA LEU A 133 -8.78 -20.63 1.45
C LEU A 133 -7.29 -20.78 1.67
N TRP A 134 -6.82 -22.01 1.89
CA TRP A 134 -5.39 -22.30 1.85
C TRP A 134 -4.90 -22.25 0.40
N THR A 135 -3.86 -21.45 0.18
CA THR A 135 -3.27 -21.22 -1.15
C THR A 135 -2.42 -22.38 -1.66
N GLY A 136 -2.20 -23.40 -0.82
CA GLY A 136 -1.21 -24.44 -1.07
C GLY A 136 0.23 -24.04 -0.76
N LEU A 137 0.45 -22.78 -0.38
CA LEU A 137 1.77 -22.27 -0.01
C LEU A 137 1.95 -22.28 1.51
N LEU A 138 3.19 -22.46 1.96
CA LEU A 138 3.64 -22.09 3.29
C LEU A 138 4.70 -21.00 3.15
N VAL A 139 4.72 -20.05 4.09
CA VAL A 139 5.65 -18.93 4.07
C VAL A 139 6.39 -18.83 5.40
N ARG A 140 7.64 -18.38 5.36
CA ARG A 140 8.44 -18.11 6.55
C ARG A 140 9.11 -16.74 6.40
N PRO A 141 8.67 -15.70 7.14
CA PRO A 141 9.32 -14.40 7.12
C PRO A 141 10.76 -14.48 7.66
N ASP A 142 11.66 -13.64 7.14
CA ASP A 142 12.99 -13.47 7.72
C ASP A 142 12.93 -12.76 9.08
N PRO A 143 13.95 -12.94 9.95
CA PRO A 143 14.02 -12.20 11.21
C PRO A 143 13.89 -10.68 11.00
N GLY A 144 13.00 -10.06 11.77
CA GLY A 144 12.68 -8.64 11.68
C GLY A 144 11.72 -8.26 10.55
N ILE A 145 11.13 -9.23 9.84
CA ILE A 145 10.16 -8.99 8.77
C ILE A 145 8.83 -9.64 9.13
N TRP A 146 7.73 -8.93 8.92
CA TRP A 146 6.40 -9.55 8.92
C TRP A 146 5.90 -9.63 7.47
N LEU A 147 4.98 -10.55 7.23
CA LEU A 147 4.28 -10.64 5.96
C LEU A 147 2.84 -10.18 6.14
N ARG A 148 2.41 -9.22 5.32
CA ARG A 148 1.04 -8.73 5.25
C ARG A 148 0.31 -9.42 4.11
N VAL A 149 -0.82 -10.04 4.42
CA VAL A 149 -1.79 -10.57 3.45
C VAL A 149 -2.96 -9.60 3.38
N ALA A 150 -3.29 -9.10 2.19
CA ALA A 150 -4.41 -8.17 1.98
C ALA A 150 -5.00 -8.34 0.57
N GLY A 151 -6.00 -7.53 0.21
CA GLY A 151 -6.58 -7.54 -1.13
C GLY A 151 -5.59 -7.16 -2.25
N ALA A 152 -5.92 -7.54 -3.49
CA ALA A 152 -5.16 -7.23 -4.71
C ALA A 152 -5.19 -5.74 -5.13
N ALA A 153 -5.71 -4.87 -4.27
CA ALA A 153 -5.81 -3.40 -4.42
C ALA A 153 -6.36 -2.94 -5.78
N ASN A 154 -5.52 -2.39 -6.65
CA ASN A 154 -5.96 -1.72 -7.88
C ASN A 154 -6.54 -2.68 -8.94
N ARG A 155 -6.45 -4.00 -8.73
CA ARG A 155 -7.18 -5.05 -9.48
C ARG A 155 -8.15 -5.84 -8.59
N ARG A 156 -8.57 -5.29 -7.44
CA ARG A 156 -9.48 -6.00 -6.54
C ARG A 156 -10.76 -6.41 -7.26
N ASN A 157 -11.29 -7.55 -6.86
CA ASN A 157 -12.63 -7.95 -7.21
C ASN A 157 -13.63 -7.24 -6.27
N VAL A 158 -14.73 -6.73 -6.83
CA VAL A 158 -15.74 -5.99 -6.04
C VAL A 158 -16.72 -6.91 -5.30
N LEU A 159 -16.82 -8.18 -5.71
CA LEU A 159 -17.73 -9.18 -5.13
C LEU A 159 -17.11 -9.91 -3.93
N ILE A 160 -15.80 -9.76 -3.71
CA ILE A 160 -15.10 -10.34 -2.58
C ILE A 160 -14.21 -9.31 -1.88
N GLU A 161 -14.15 -9.39 -0.56
CA GLU A 161 -13.22 -8.64 0.27
C GLU A 161 -12.22 -9.62 0.89
N VAL A 162 -10.94 -9.28 0.83
CA VAL A 162 -9.88 -10.04 1.51
C VAL A 162 -9.61 -9.37 2.84
N SER A 163 -9.74 -10.13 3.93
CA SER A 163 -9.38 -9.64 5.25
C SER A 163 -7.87 -9.47 5.36
N GLU A 164 -7.45 -8.37 5.98
CA GLU A 164 -6.03 -8.13 6.23
C GLU A 164 -5.54 -9.02 7.38
N VAL A 165 -4.41 -9.70 7.17
CA VAL A 165 -3.77 -10.56 8.17
C VAL A 165 -2.26 -10.32 8.14
N TYR A 166 -1.61 -10.42 9.30
CA TYR A 166 -0.16 -10.31 9.43
C TYR A 166 0.43 -11.65 9.92
N LEU A 167 1.53 -12.07 9.31
CA LEU A 167 2.30 -13.25 9.68
C LEU A 167 3.62 -12.77 10.30
N ALA A 168 3.86 -13.11 11.57
CA ALA A 168 5.06 -12.70 12.28
C ALA A 168 6.26 -13.63 12.00
N ASP A 169 7.47 -13.12 12.22
CA ASP A 169 8.73 -13.86 12.15
C ASP A 169 8.97 -14.75 13.38
N ASP A 170 8.18 -15.81 13.52
CA ASP A 170 8.36 -16.79 14.60
C ASP A 170 9.38 -17.90 14.26
N GLY A 171 10.02 -17.81 13.08
CA GLY A 171 11.03 -18.75 12.60
C GLY A 171 10.46 -20.04 11.99
N ALA A 172 9.13 -20.22 11.99
CA ALA A 172 8.48 -21.39 11.44
C ALA A 172 7.78 -21.09 10.10
N PHE A 173 7.51 -22.15 9.34
CA PHE A 173 6.63 -22.03 8.17
C PHE A 173 5.17 -21.95 8.63
N VAL A 174 4.44 -21.00 8.04
CA VAL A 174 3.01 -20.78 8.30
C VAL A 174 2.24 -21.01 7.00
N PRO A 175 1.17 -21.84 6.99
CA PRO A 175 0.28 -21.94 5.85
C PRO A 175 -0.28 -20.58 5.43
N LEU A 176 -0.09 -20.21 4.16
CA LEU A 176 -0.62 -18.97 3.61
C LEU A 176 -2.09 -19.14 3.27
N VAL A 177 -2.96 -18.54 4.09
CA VAL A 177 -4.41 -18.59 3.95
C VAL A 177 -4.94 -17.21 3.61
N VAL A 178 -5.84 -17.16 2.63
CA VAL A 178 -6.59 -15.96 2.28
C VAL A 178 -7.98 -16.06 2.91
N GLU A 179 -8.35 -15.09 3.73
CA GLU A 179 -9.69 -15.00 4.32
C GLU A 179 -10.59 -14.07 3.50
N LEU A 180 -11.60 -14.65 2.86
CA LEU A 180 -12.50 -14.02 1.92
C LEU A 180 -13.87 -13.77 2.56
N ARG A 181 -14.40 -12.58 2.38
CA ARG A 181 -15.81 -12.25 2.59
C ARG A 181 -16.46 -12.05 1.23
N VAL A 182 -17.61 -12.70 1.02
CA VAL A 182 -18.42 -12.53 -0.19
C VAL A 182 -19.40 -11.38 0.03
N GLY A 183 -19.48 -10.46 -0.93
CA GLY A 183 -20.40 -9.32 -0.92
C GLY A 183 -21.87 -9.74 -0.89
N ASP A 184 -22.77 -8.84 -0.49
CA ASP A 184 -24.20 -9.19 -0.41
C ASP A 184 -24.83 -9.33 -1.78
N GLU A 185 -24.40 -8.47 -2.69
CA GLU A 185 -24.73 -8.38 -4.10
C GLU A 185 -24.11 -9.49 -4.95
N ALA A 186 -23.19 -10.27 -4.39
CA ALA A 186 -22.59 -11.37 -5.10
C ALA A 186 -23.60 -12.51 -5.37
N PRO A 187 -23.59 -13.11 -6.57
CA PRO A 187 -24.47 -14.24 -6.90
C PRO A 187 -24.24 -15.43 -5.97
N GLY A 188 -25.21 -16.36 -5.96
CA GLY A 188 -25.16 -17.57 -5.13
C GLY A 188 -23.98 -18.50 -5.45
N SER A 189 -23.42 -18.41 -6.66
CA SER A 189 -22.21 -19.11 -7.07
C SER A 189 -21.24 -18.13 -7.71
N LEU A 190 -19.97 -18.24 -7.34
CA LEU A 190 -18.86 -17.45 -7.84
C LEU A 190 -17.77 -18.37 -8.34
N ARG A 191 -17.07 -17.98 -9.40
CA ARG A 191 -15.84 -18.63 -9.85
C ARG A 191 -14.69 -17.66 -9.67
N LEU A 192 -13.75 -18.02 -8.80
CA LEU A 192 -12.55 -17.25 -8.51
C LEU A 192 -11.42 -17.69 -9.45
N GLU A 193 -10.80 -16.73 -10.12
CA GLU A 193 -9.68 -16.90 -11.04
C GLU A 193 -8.73 -15.73 -10.94
N GLY A 194 -7.48 -15.92 -11.36
CA GLY A 194 -6.49 -14.84 -11.42
C GLY A 194 -6.05 -14.36 -10.03
N GLU A 195 -5.82 -13.05 -9.92
CA GLU A 195 -5.29 -12.41 -8.71
C GLU A 195 -6.38 -12.30 -7.63
N ILE A 196 -6.19 -12.97 -6.50
CA ILE A 196 -7.17 -12.96 -5.40
C ILE A 196 -6.72 -12.14 -4.19
N ALA A 197 -5.42 -11.98 -3.98
CA ALA A 197 -4.86 -11.27 -2.83
C ALA A 197 -3.43 -10.78 -3.12
N CYS A 198 -2.82 -10.08 -2.16
CA CYS A 198 -1.45 -9.59 -2.19
C CYS A 198 -0.73 -10.00 -0.89
N LEU A 199 0.48 -10.55 -1.03
CA LEU A 199 1.43 -10.82 0.04
C LEU A 199 2.57 -9.80 -0.05
N ALA A 200 2.81 -9.03 1.01
CA ALA A 200 3.86 -8.02 1.02
C ALA A 200 4.70 -8.09 2.31
N PRO A 201 6.04 -8.01 2.21
CA PRO A 201 6.87 -7.85 3.39
C PRO A 201 6.72 -6.45 3.97
N VAL A 202 6.70 -6.38 5.29
CA VAL A 202 6.65 -5.13 6.06
C VAL A 202 7.64 -5.23 7.22
N ARG A 203 8.18 -4.09 7.64
CA ARG A 203 9.07 -4.02 8.80
C ARG A 203 8.26 -3.57 10.02
N PRO A 204 8.15 -4.37 11.09
CA PRO A 204 7.67 -3.88 12.39
C PRO A 204 8.69 -2.87 12.96
N ASP A 205 8.51 -2.41 14.19
CA ASP A 205 9.32 -1.34 14.81
C ASP A 205 9.11 0.05 14.19
N VAL A 206 7.87 0.34 13.81
CA VAL A 206 7.45 1.68 13.35
C VAL A 206 6.70 2.38 14.49
N ARG A 207 7.15 3.59 14.83
CA ARG A 207 6.44 4.49 15.75
C ARG A 207 5.94 5.70 14.99
N ILE A 208 4.69 6.05 15.24
CA ILE A 208 4.07 7.23 14.65
C ILE A 208 3.70 8.20 15.77
N GLU A 209 4.11 9.44 15.62
CA GLU A 209 3.81 10.53 16.54
C GLU A 209 3.08 11.64 15.79
N ALA A 210 1.96 12.10 16.33
CA ALA A 210 1.26 13.26 15.81
C ALA A 210 1.88 14.54 16.41
N CYS A 211 2.06 15.57 15.58
CA CYS A 211 2.54 16.88 16.00
C CYS A 211 1.86 18.00 15.22
N ALA A 212 1.92 19.22 15.75
CA ALA A 212 1.40 20.38 15.06
C ALA A 212 2.36 20.83 13.96
N LEU A 213 1.84 21.58 12.97
CA LEU A 213 2.69 22.19 11.93
C LEU A 213 3.78 23.10 12.51
N ALA A 214 3.54 23.71 13.68
CA ALA A 214 4.52 24.55 14.38
C ALA A 214 5.76 23.76 14.85
N ASP A 215 5.61 22.47 15.13
CA ASP A 215 6.69 21.60 15.60
C ASP A 215 7.50 20.97 14.44
N ALA A 216 6.98 21.09 13.22
CA ALA A 216 7.59 20.58 11.98
C ALA A 216 7.41 21.56 10.80
N PRO A 217 7.84 22.84 10.93
CA PRO A 217 7.60 23.88 9.93
C PRO A 217 8.27 23.57 8.57
N GLU A 218 9.33 22.76 8.56
CA GLU A 218 9.99 22.31 7.33
C GLU A 218 9.04 21.57 6.38
N VAL A 219 8.02 20.88 6.91
CA VAL A 219 7.02 20.15 6.13
C VAL A 219 6.13 21.12 5.34
N GLY A 220 5.68 22.20 5.98
CA GLY A 220 4.90 23.26 5.33
C GLY A 220 5.70 24.00 4.26
N ARG A 221 6.99 24.29 4.52
CA ARG A 221 7.89 24.90 3.54
C ARG A 221 8.13 23.99 2.34
N ALA A 222 8.34 22.70 2.55
CA ALA A 222 8.51 21.73 1.47
C ALA A 222 7.26 21.62 0.58
N HIS A 223 6.06 21.65 1.17
CA HIS A 223 4.81 21.71 0.41
C HIS A 223 4.73 22.98 -0.47
N ALA A 224 5.04 24.14 0.11
CA ALA A 224 5.06 25.41 -0.62
C ALA A 224 6.09 25.41 -1.77
N ALA A 225 7.29 24.90 -1.53
CA ALA A 225 8.34 24.75 -2.54
C ALA A 225 7.94 23.76 -3.65
N PHE A 226 7.27 22.66 -3.31
CA PHE A 226 6.78 21.71 -4.31
C PHE A 226 5.73 22.34 -5.22
N TYR A 227 4.76 23.06 -4.65
CA TYR A 227 3.68 23.74 -5.38
C TYR A 227 3.99 25.23 -5.60
N ASP A 228 5.19 25.54 -6.06
CA ASP A 228 5.63 26.89 -6.41
C ASP A 228 4.93 27.44 -7.68
N ALA A 229 5.14 28.73 -7.97
CA ALA A 229 4.60 29.36 -9.17
C ALA A 229 5.04 28.65 -10.47
N ARG A 230 6.27 28.10 -10.50
CA ARG A 230 6.81 27.35 -11.65
C ARG A 230 6.02 26.07 -11.91
N TYR A 231 5.62 25.35 -10.87
CA TYR A 231 4.78 24.17 -10.99
C TYR A 231 3.45 24.50 -11.68
N PHE A 232 2.79 25.59 -11.28
CA PHE A 232 1.51 26.00 -11.89
C PHE A 232 1.66 26.53 -13.31
N ALA A 233 2.76 27.24 -13.61
CA ALA A 233 3.07 27.68 -14.96
C ALA A 233 3.23 26.48 -15.92
N ALA A 234 4.00 25.47 -15.52
CA ALA A 234 4.26 24.28 -16.33
C ALA A 234 3.02 23.36 -16.49
N LYS A 235 2.09 23.37 -15.53
CA LYS A 235 0.90 22.50 -15.56
C LYS A 235 -0.10 22.86 -16.66
N LYS A 236 0.01 24.02 -17.30
CA LYS A 236 -0.89 24.51 -18.37
C LYS A 236 -0.73 23.80 -19.73
N GLY A 237 -0.27 22.55 -19.76
CA GLY A 237 -0.15 21.78 -21.01
C GLY A 237 0.64 20.49 -20.88
N GLU A 238 1.50 20.35 -19.87
CA GLU A 238 2.44 19.23 -19.77
C GLU A 238 2.47 18.55 -18.39
N VAL A 239 2.96 17.31 -18.39
CA VAL A 239 3.25 16.56 -17.16
C VAL A 239 4.55 17.09 -16.55
N THR A 240 4.47 17.71 -15.38
CA THR A 240 5.60 18.45 -14.78
C THR A 240 6.81 17.59 -14.37
N ARG A 241 6.62 16.27 -14.20
CA ARG A 241 7.63 15.27 -13.74
C ARG A 241 8.40 15.67 -12.46
N LYS A 242 7.92 16.67 -11.70
CA LYS A 242 8.62 17.24 -10.52
C LYS A 242 8.87 16.19 -9.45
N TYR A 243 7.86 15.36 -9.15
CA TYR A 243 7.98 14.24 -8.21
C TYR A 243 9.09 13.25 -8.59
N ARG A 244 9.15 12.83 -9.87
CA ARG A 244 10.18 11.88 -10.33
C ARG A 244 11.59 12.44 -10.17
N ARG A 245 11.78 13.75 -10.40
CA ARG A 245 13.07 14.42 -10.17
C ARG A 245 13.47 14.44 -8.70
N LEU A 246 12.50 14.66 -7.79
CA LEU A 246 12.76 14.66 -6.35
C LEU A 246 13.15 13.29 -5.83
N VAL A 247 12.45 12.23 -6.24
CA VAL A 247 12.72 10.85 -5.79
C VAL A 247 13.96 10.26 -6.47
N GLY A 248 14.21 10.61 -7.74
CA GLY A 248 15.29 10.05 -8.55
C GLY A 248 16.69 10.62 -8.31
N GLY A 249 16.83 11.65 -7.48
CA GLY A 249 18.12 12.04 -6.91
C GLY A 249 19.28 12.28 -7.89
N LYS A 250 19.07 12.88 -9.08
CA LYS A 250 20.19 13.55 -9.77
C LYS A 250 20.33 14.98 -9.24
N ALA A 251 20.99 15.11 -8.11
CA ALA A 251 21.68 16.35 -7.76
C ALA A 251 22.94 16.42 -8.64
N GLY A 252 23.00 17.39 -9.55
CA GLY A 252 24.17 17.63 -10.41
C GLY A 252 24.06 17.05 -11.83
N GLU A 253 23.40 17.79 -12.72
CA GLU A 253 23.78 17.88 -14.14
C GLU A 253 23.12 19.13 -14.73
N ALA A 254 23.60 20.29 -14.28
CA ALA A 254 23.57 21.48 -15.11
C ALA A 254 24.59 21.28 -16.24
N LYS A 255 24.14 20.75 -17.38
CA LYS A 255 24.57 21.11 -18.75
C LYS A 255 24.10 20.04 -19.73
N GLY A 256 23.30 20.49 -20.68
CA GLY A 256 22.84 19.73 -21.83
C GLY A 256 22.08 20.63 -22.79
N SER A 257 22.54 21.87 -22.97
CA SER A 257 22.15 22.67 -24.12
C SER A 257 22.90 22.13 -25.34
N ALA A 258 22.23 21.34 -26.16
CA ALA A 258 22.42 21.42 -27.60
C ALA A 258 21.38 22.44 -28.07
N GLY A 259 21.70 23.56 -28.72
CA GLY A 259 22.89 23.89 -29.49
C GLY A 259 22.42 24.23 -30.89
N GLU A 260 22.18 25.52 -31.16
CA GLU A 260 22.23 26.08 -32.51
C GLU A 260 22.56 27.58 -32.44
N GLY A 261 23.76 27.92 -32.94
CA GLY A 261 24.16 29.15 -33.61
C GLY A 261 24.02 30.49 -32.91
N SER A 262 25.14 31.07 -32.48
CA SER A 262 25.73 32.24 -33.16
C SER A 262 26.92 32.82 -32.38
N ALA A 263 27.95 33.18 -33.13
CA ALA A 263 29.21 33.71 -32.66
C ALA A 263 29.10 35.11 -32.05
N ARG A 264 29.94 35.40 -31.03
CA ARG A 264 30.92 36.50 -31.07
C ARG A 264 31.84 36.49 -29.85
N ALA A 265 33.05 36.97 -30.13
CA ALA A 265 34.22 37.09 -29.29
C ALA A 265 34.02 37.92 -28.01
N GLY A 266 34.89 37.68 -27.04
CA GLY A 266 35.29 38.72 -26.10
C GLY A 266 35.53 38.26 -24.67
N ASP A 267 36.80 38.11 -24.35
CA ASP A 267 37.43 38.67 -23.15
C ASP A 267 37.72 37.77 -21.94
N VAL A 268 38.91 38.03 -21.41
CA VAL A 268 39.69 37.27 -20.44
C VAL A 268 39.44 37.85 -19.05
N GLY A 269 39.13 37.00 -18.07
CA GLY A 269 38.93 37.43 -16.69
C GLY A 269 39.27 36.31 -15.72
N GLU A 270 40.49 36.39 -15.17
CA GLU A 270 40.98 35.63 -14.03
C GLU A 270 40.11 35.88 -12.78
N GLY A 271 39.98 34.89 -11.89
CA GLY A 271 39.70 35.20 -10.49
C GLY A 271 38.92 34.19 -9.65
N ARG A 272 39.67 33.45 -8.84
CA ARG A 272 39.38 32.99 -7.47
C ARG A 272 38.34 31.89 -7.25
N ALA A 273 38.90 30.72 -6.94
CA ALA A 273 38.31 29.69 -6.08
C ALA A 273 37.94 30.27 -4.71
N GLY A 274 36.67 30.10 -4.34
CA GLY A 274 36.20 30.22 -2.96
C GLY A 274 35.93 28.82 -2.42
N GLU A 275 36.78 28.37 -1.51
CA GLU A 275 36.56 27.20 -0.67
C GLU A 275 35.36 27.50 0.25
N GLY A 276 34.28 26.73 0.09
CA GLY A 276 33.15 26.71 1.00
C GLY A 276 32.98 25.30 1.54
N SER A 277 33.40 25.10 2.79
CA SER A 277 33.31 23.86 3.55
C SER A 277 31.85 23.40 3.66
N ALA A 278 31.53 22.31 2.97
CA ALA A 278 30.34 21.54 3.23
C ALA A 278 30.64 20.60 4.40
N ASP A 279 30.18 20.97 5.60
CA ASP A 279 30.00 20.01 6.69
C ASP A 279 28.82 19.11 6.31
N GLU A 280 29.10 18.11 5.47
CA GLU A 280 28.24 16.96 5.26
C GLU A 280 28.32 16.08 6.51
N GLU A 281 27.32 16.23 7.40
CA GLU A 281 26.94 15.17 8.34
C GLU A 281 26.45 13.95 7.54
N ASN A 282 27.40 13.19 7.03
CA ASN A 282 27.19 11.84 6.56
C ASN A 282 27.09 10.92 7.79
N THR A 283 25.92 10.93 8.44
CA THR A 283 25.62 9.95 9.49
C THR A 283 25.37 8.60 8.83
N GLY A 284 26.46 7.85 8.66
CA GLY A 284 26.43 6.43 8.34
C GLY A 284 25.65 5.61 9.37
N GLU A 285 25.10 4.52 8.85
CA GLU A 285 24.87 3.23 9.50
C GLU A 285 24.94 3.21 11.04
N GLY A 286 23.80 2.98 11.70
CA GLY A 286 23.84 2.57 13.10
C GLY A 286 22.66 2.90 13.98
N ASN A 287 21.55 3.47 13.48
CA ASN A 287 20.40 3.67 14.36
C ASN A 287 19.47 2.44 14.34
N ALA A 288 19.82 1.43 15.14
CA ALA A 288 19.01 0.22 15.41
C ALA A 288 17.72 0.51 16.20
N GLY A 289 17.27 1.77 16.24
CA GLY A 289 16.05 2.20 16.88
C GLY A 289 14.83 2.06 15.96
N PRO A 290 13.61 2.13 16.53
CA PRO A 290 12.39 2.09 15.74
C PRO A 290 12.33 3.27 14.77
N ALA A 291 11.81 3.02 13.56
CA ALA A 291 11.57 4.05 12.57
C ALA A 291 10.54 5.05 13.10
N ARG A 292 10.95 6.31 13.22
CA ARG A 292 10.08 7.39 13.73
C ARG A 292 9.43 8.13 12.58
N VAL A 293 8.10 8.12 12.56
CA VAL A 293 7.29 8.78 11.55
C VAL A 293 6.51 9.91 12.22
N ARG A 294 6.52 11.09 11.60
CA ARG A 294 5.74 12.23 12.07
C ARG A 294 4.49 12.41 11.23
N LEU A 295 3.34 12.44 11.89
CA LEU A 295 2.08 12.92 11.34
C LEU A 295 1.96 14.41 11.68
N VAL A 296 2.04 15.27 10.67
CA VAL A 296 1.93 16.72 10.86
C VAL A 296 0.52 17.17 10.49
N VAL A 297 -0.26 17.61 11.49
CA VAL A 297 -1.66 18.02 11.30
C VAL A 297 -1.71 19.49 10.92
N ALA A 298 -2.37 19.80 9.79
CA ALA A 298 -2.55 21.17 9.31
C ALA A 298 -4.01 21.64 9.36
N GLY A 299 -4.98 20.72 9.28
CA GLY A 299 -6.41 21.00 9.31
C GLY A 299 -7.13 20.47 10.55
N PRO A 300 -8.47 20.57 10.59
CA PRO A 300 -9.28 20.26 11.77
C PRO A 300 -9.42 18.76 12.07
N ALA A 301 -9.27 17.89 11.07
CA ALA A 301 -9.38 16.45 11.25
C ALA A 301 -8.00 15.82 11.37
N ALA A 302 -7.68 15.28 12.55
CA ALA A 302 -6.47 14.52 12.78
C ALA A 302 -6.66 13.05 12.34
N PRO A 303 -5.73 12.47 11.57
CA PRO A 303 -5.71 11.03 11.33
C PRO A 303 -5.57 10.22 12.63
N GLU A 304 -6.13 9.03 12.64
CA GLU A 304 -6.07 8.08 13.74
C GLU A 304 -4.81 7.22 13.63
N ILE A 305 -4.09 6.99 14.72
CA ILE A 305 -2.95 6.06 14.76
C ILE A 305 -3.48 4.71 15.22
N THR A 306 -3.23 3.67 14.42
CA THR A 306 -3.63 2.29 14.73
C THR A 306 -2.41 1.38 14.73
N GLU A 307 -2.42 0.37 15.60
CA GLU A 307 -1.35 -0.62 15.68
C GLU A 307 -1.89 -2.02 15.33
N VAL A 308 -1.04 -2.85 14.74
CA VAL A 308 -1.33 -4.27 14.58
C VAL A 308 -1.21 -4.95 15.95
N THR A 309 -2.33 -5.49 16.44
CA THR A 309 -2.40 -6.15 17.75
C THR A 309 -2.48 -7.67 17.67
N GLU A 310 -2.74 -8.23 16.48
CA GLU A 310 -2.92 -9.66 16.27
C GLU A 310 -2.12 -10.12 15.05
N VAL A 311 -1.57 -11.33 15.14
CA VAL A 311 -0.81 -11.97 14.06
C VAL A 311 -1.19 -13.45 13.97
N THR A 312 -1.09 -14.02 12.78
CA THR A 312 -1.15 -15.47 12.55
C THR A 312 0.26 -16.05 12.64
N THR A 313 0.38 -17.22 13.25
CA THR A 313 1.66 -17.89 13.56
C THR A 313 1.59 -19.36 13.17
N ALA A 314 2.68 -20.09 13.33
CA ALA A 314 2.69 -21.55 13.14
C ALA A 314 1.82 -22.31 14.17
N ALA A 315 1.31 -21.63 15.20
CA ALA A 315 0.46 -22.25 16.20
C ALA A 315 -0.95 -22.59 15.67
N GLY A 316 -1.49 -21.84 14.71
CA GLY A 316 -2.81 -22.10 14.16
C GLY A 316 -3.38 -21.02 13.24
N PRO A 317 -4.57 -21.30 12.65
CA PRO A 317 -5.21 -20.43 11.66
C PRO A 317 -5.86 -19.17 12.24
N ASP A 318 -6.09 -19.14 13.54
CA ASP A 318 -6.71 -17.99 14.20
C ASP A 318 -5.63 -17.01 14.64
N PRO A 319 -5.78 -15.70 14.31
CA PRO A 319 -4.88 -14.69 14.80
C PRO A 319 -4.81 -14.72 16.33
N VAL A 320 -3.61 -14.56 16.86
CA VAL A 320 -3.35 -14.48 18.29
C VAL A 320 -2.86 -13.07 18.64
N PRO A 321 -3.15 -12.57 19.84
CA PRO A 321 -2.59 -11.31 20.30
C PRO A 321 -1.06 -11.33 20.18
N TRP A 322 -0.50 -10.31 19.54
CA TRP A 322 0.95 -10.19 19.41
C TRP A 322 1.56 -9.86 20.78
N ARG A 323 2.42 -10.76 21.26
CA ARG A 323 3.12 -10.63 22.55
C ARG A 323 4.62 -10.36 22.41
N GLY A 324 5.12 -10.14 21.19
CA GLY A 324 6.56 -10.08 20.88
C GLY A 324 7.29 -8.79 21.30
N GLY A 325 6.91 -8.18 22.43
CA GLY A 325 7.66 -7.11 23.09
C GLY A 325 7.56 -5.74 22.39
N ALA A 326 8.71 -5.10 22.16
CA ALA A 326 8.80 -3.72 21.67
C ALA A 326 8.43 -3.54 20.19
N ARG A 327 8.30 -4.65 19.44
CA ARG A 327 8.06 -4.64 17.99
C ARG A 327 6.61 -4.33 17.66
N ARG A 328 6.37 -3.13 17.15
CA ARG A 328 5.05 -2.61 16.81
C ARG A 328 4.98 -2.20 15.34
N LEU A 329 3.87 -2.51 14.69
CA LEU A 329 3.58 -2.00 13.35
C LEU A 329 2.42 -0.99 13.46
N ALA A 330 2.77 0.29 13.47
CA ALA A 330 1.81 1.38 13.47
C ALA A 330 1.47 1.83 12.04
N SER A 331 0.23 2.28 11.84
CA SER A 331 -0.24 2.91 10.61
C SER A 331 -1.21 4.04 10.91
N LEU A 332 -1.38 4.96 9.97
CA LEU A 332 -2.36 6.04 10.06
C LEU A 332 -3.65 5.62 9.36
N VAL A 333 -4.80 5.94 9.92
CA VAL A 333 -6.10 5.91 9.23
C VAL A 333 -6.53 7.35 9.04
N VAL A 334 -6.50 7.82 7.80
CA VAL A 334 -7.00 9.15 7.46
C VAL A 334 -8.49 9.05 7.21
N ARG A 335 -9.26 9.87 7.91
CA ARG A 335 -10.71 9.97 7.78
C ARG A 335 -11.10 11.19 6.94
N ASN A 336 -12.23 11.08 6.27
CA ASN A 336 -12.77 12.13 5.44
C ASN A 336 -13.18 13.32 6.32
N ALA A 337 -12.67 14.51 5.99
CA ALA A 337 -12.96 15.73 6.74
C ALA A 337 -14.11 16.52 6.11
N VAL A 338 -14.39 16.29 4.83
CA VAL A 338 -15.42 17.03 4.07
C VAL A 338 -16.34 16.01 3.43
N PRO A 339 -17.58 15.84 3.91
CA PRO A 339 -18.53 14.95 3.25
C PRO A 339 -18.76 15.40 1.81
N PHE A 340 -18.91 14.45 0.90
CA PHE A 340 -19.10 14.76 -0.51
C PHE A 340 -19.92 13.71 -1.24
N ARG A 341 -20.50 14.14 -2.36
CA ARG A 341 -21.11 13.29 -3.37
C ARG A 341 -20.30 13.37 -4.65
N ALA A 342 -20.13 12.25 -5.34
CA ALA A 342 -19.50 12.24 -6.66
C ALA A 342 -20.31 11.42 -7.65
N THR A 343 -20.35 11.87 -8.91
CA THR A 343 -21.04 11.19 -10.00
C THR A 343 -20.15 11.18 -11.23
N PHE A 344 -20.00 10.03 -11.85
CA PHE A 344 -19.37 9.87 -13.15
C PHE A 344 -20.42 9.44 -14.18
N ASP A 345 -20.66 10.25 -15.21
CA ASP A 345 -21.68 9.98 -16.24
C ASP A 345 -21.17 9.16 -17.44
N GLY A 346 -19.92 8.68 -17.38
CA GLY A 346 -19.22 8.07 -18.51
C GLY A 346 -18.25 9.01 -19.23
N HIS A 347 -18.34 10.32 -18.97
CA HIS A 347 -17.44 11.33 -19.52
C HIS A 347 -16.98 12.36 -18.48
N THR A 348 -17.90 12.94 -17.72
CA THR A 348 -17.65 13.97 -16.72
C THR A 348 -17.71 13.37 -15.34
N LEU A 349 -16.69 13.68 -14.53
CA LEU A 349 -16.71 13.44 -13.10
C LEU A 349 -17.06 14.75 -12.38
N ALA A 350 -18.22 14.78 -11.72
CA ALA A 350 -18.64 15.87 -10.85
C ALA A 350 -18.41 15.48 -9.39
N VAL A 351 -17.73 16.34 -8.63
CA VAL A 351 -17.55 16.20 -7.18
C VAL A 351 -18.22 17.39 -6.51
N ALA A 352 -19.21 17.10 -5.67
CA ALA A 352 -20.00 18.07 -4.93
C ALA A 352 -19.69 17.91 -3.43
N PRO A 353 -18.71 18.66 -2.91
CA PRO A 353 -18.43 18.68 -1.48
C PRO A 353 -19.45 19.53 -0.72
N GLU A 354 -19.63 19.25 0.57
CA GLU A 354 -20.36 20.17 1.45
C GLU A 354 -19.58 21.48 1.61
N ALA A 355 -20.12 22.54 1.01
CA ALA A 355 -19.41 23.81 0.85
C ALA A 355 -19.01 24.46 2.20
N GLN A 356 -19.88 24.37 3.21
CA GLN A 356 -19.61 24.93 4.53
C GLN A 356 -18.41 24.22 5.19
N ARG A 357 -18.43 22.88 5.26
CA ARG A 357 -17.31 22.10 5.84
C ARG A 357 -16.00 22.33 5.09
N LEU A 358 -16.05 22.42 3.76
CA LEU A 358 -14.88 22.73 2.95
C LEU A 358 -14.31 24.12 3.29
N ALA A 359 -15.15 25.15 3.39
CA ALA A 359 -14.74 26.50 3.72
C ALA A 359 -14.17 26.62 5.14
N GLU A 360 -14.83 26.01 6.12
CA GLU A 360 -14.37 25.99 7.52
C GLU A 360 -12.99 25.35 7.65
N GLY A 361 -12.80 24.20 6.99
CA GLY A 361 -11.53 23.49 7.03
C GLY A 361 -10.43 24.18 6.23
N ALA A 362 -10.74 24.78 5.08
CA ALA A 362 -9.81 25.64 4.34
C ALA A 362 -9.33 26.82 5.21
N ALA A 363 -10.25 27.52 5.87
CA ALA A 363 -9.91 28.63 6.77
C ALA A 363 -9.10 28.16 7.98
N ALA A 364 -9.36 26.96 8.51
CA ALA A 364 -8.57 26.39 9.59
C ALA A 364 -7.12 26.11 9.15
N VAL A 365 -6.91 25.54 7.96
CA VAL A 365 -5.58 25.34 7.37
C VAL A 365 -4.85 26.67 7.18
N GLU A 366 -5.52 27.67 6.61
CA GLU A 366 -4.93 29.01 6.41
C GLU A 366 -4.51 29.64 7.74
N ARG A 367 -5.35 29.58 8.78
CA ARG A 367 -4.98 30.04 10.13
C ARG A 367 -3.78 29.29 10.70
N THR A 368 -3.70 27.98 10.49
CA THR A 368 -2.56 27.17 10.94
C THR A 368 -1.27 27.62 10.24
N PHE A 369 -1.30 27.82 8.92
CA PHE A 369 -0.14 28.33 8.18
C PHE A 369 0.22 29.77 8.56
N ALA A 370 -0.76 30.64 8.76
CA ALA A 370 -0.55 32.04 9.14
C ALA A 370 0.18 32.13 10.48
N ARG A 371 -0.25 31.31 11.45
CA ARG A 371 0.38 31.24 12.78
C ARG A 371 1.84 30.81 12.73
N VAL A 372 2.20 29.90 11.81
CA VAL A 372 3.55 29.32 11.74
C VAL A 372 4.48 30.15 10.87
N PHE A 373 3.99 30.74 9.78
CA PHE A 373 4.83 31.37 8.76
C PHE A 373 4.55 32.85 8.52
N GLY A 374 3.47 33.40 9.08
CA GLY A 374 3.04 34.78 8.85
C GLY A 374 2.26 34.98 7.55
N GLU A 375 1.55 36.11 7.45
CA GLU A 375 0.72 36.47 6.30
C GLU A 375 1.53 36.68 5.01
N ASP A 376 2.75 37.22 5.11
CA ASP A 376 3.62 37.44 3.95
C ASP A 376 3.99 36.12 3.26
N PHE A 377 4.22 35.06 4.05
CA PHE A 377 4.48 33.74 3.51
C PHE A 377 3.25 33.18 2.78
N ILE A 378 2.06 33.35 3.34
CA ILE A 378 0.80 32.96 2.69
C ILE A 378 0.64 33.70 1.36
N ALA A 379 0.84 35.02 1.38
CA ALA A 379 0.72 35.87 0.20
C ALA A 379 1.69 35.44 -0.92
N ALA A 380 2.93 35.10 -0.58
CA ALA A 380 3.94 34.62 -1.53
C ALA A 380 3.62 33.21 -2.07
N ASN A 381 2.90 32.38 -1.30
CA ASN A 381 2.66 30.96 -1.60
C ASN A 381 1.18 30.62 -1.81
N ARG A 382 0.34 31.58 -2.23
CA ARG A 382 -1.11 31.41 -2.41
C ARG A 382 -1.50 30.19 -3.24
N GLY A 383 -0.74 29.89 -4.30
CA GLY A 383 -0.99 28.72 -5.14
C GLY A 383 -0.84 27.39 -4.40
N ALA A 384 0.18 27.26 -3.55
CA ALA A 384 0.42 26.05 -2.77
C ALA A 384 -0.66 25.85 -1.70
N LEU A 385 -1.05 26.92 -1.01
CA LEU A 385 -2.13 26.89 -0.02
C LEU A 385 -3.46 26.58 -0.68
N TRP A 386 -3.81 27.26 -1.78
CA TRP A 386 -5.01 26.95 -2.56
C TRP A 386 -5.06 25.48 -3.00
N TYR A 387 -3.92 24.92 -3.42
CA TYR A 387 -3.86 23.53 -3.87
C TYR A 387 -4.12 22.52 -2.74
N LEU A 388 -3.79 22.88 -1.50
CA LEU A 388 -4.07 22.12 -0.29
C LEU A 388 -5.51 22.34 0.19
N THR A 389 -5.97 23.59 0.30
CA THR A 389 -7.28 23.96 0.87
C THR A 389 -8.45 23.57 -0.01
N LYS A 390 -8.28 23.48 -1.33
CA LYS A 390 -9.34 23.01 -2.23
C LYS A 390 -9.78 21.56 -1.98
N TYR A 391 -8.97 20.77 -1.25
CA TYR A 391 -9.20 19.38 -0.81
C TYR A 391 -9.42 18.35 -1.93
N PHE A 392 -10.33 18.61 -2.86
CA PHE A 392 -10.63 17.79 -4.03
C PHE A 392 -9.86 18.26 -5.27
N THR A 393 -9.48 17.34 -6.15
CA THR A 393 -8.94 17.67 -7.47
C THR A 393 -9.43 16.64 -8.49
N PRO A 394 -10.44 16.96 -9.31
CA PRO A 394 -10.90 16.06 -10.36
C PRO A 394 -9.80 15.88 -11.41
N HIS A 395 -9.78 14.69 -12.02
CA HIS A 395 -9.00 14.46 -13.22
C HIS A 395 -9.66 15.10 -14.45
N PRO A 396 -8.95 15.20 -15.57
CA PRO A 396 -9.51 15.68 -16.83
C PRO A 396 -10.72 14.83 -17.30
N PRO A 397 -11.56 15.38 -18.19
CA PRO A 397 -12.70 14.65 -18.75
C PRO A 397 -12.30 13.29 -19.33
N GLY A 398 -13.21 12.32 -19.19
CA GLY A 398 -13.04 10.92 -19.59
C GLY A 398 -12.42 10.03 -18.52
N GLU A 399 -11.88 10.58 -17.43
CA GLU A 399 -11.29 9.80 -16.35
C GLU A 399 -12.25 9.74 -15.13
N PRO A 400 -12.61 8.53 -14.63
CA PRO A 400 -13.48 8.39 -13.45
C PRO A 400 -12.73 8.60 -12.13
N HIS A 401 -11.70 9.45 -12.12
CA HIS A 401 -10.76 9.60 -11.01
C HIS A 401 -10.71 11.01 -10.43
N PHE A 402 -10.48 11.11 -9.13
CA PHE A 402 -10.17 12.38 -8.47
C PHE A 402 -9.30 12.17 -7.24
N PHE A 403 -8.58 13.23 -6.84
CA PHE A 403 -7.84 13.23 -5.60
C PHE A 403 -8.68 13.82 -4.47
N VAL A 404 -8.59 13.20 -3.30
CA VAL A 404 -8.83 13.83 -2.01
C VAL A 404 -7.48 14.07 -1.33
N LYS A 405 -7.25 15.27 -0.83
CA LYS A 405 -5.99 15.67 -0.19
C LYS A 405 -6.24 15.97 1.28
N PRO A 406 -5.96 15.03 2.18
CA PRO A 406 -6.04 15.27 3.60
C PRO A 406 -5.24 16.53 4.00
N TRP A 407 -5.76 17.30 4.94
CA TRP A 407 -5.05 18.43 5.54
C TRP A 407 -4.07 17.98 6.62
N ALA A 408 -3.26 16.99 6.26
CA ALA A 408 -2.22 16.43 7.09
C ALA A 408 -1.09 15.94 6.19
N PHE A 409 0.10 15.85 6.76
CA PHE A 409 1.29 15.39 6.08
C PHE A 409 1.88 14.21 6.84
N THR A 410 2.57 13.33 6.12
CA THR A 410 3.35 12.23 6.70
C THR A 410 4.80 12.44 6.35
N ARG A 411 5.67 12.44 7.36
CA ARG A 411 7.13 12.48 7.20
C ARG A 411 7.72 11.18 7.71
N THR A 412 8.30 10.39 6.82
CA THR A 412 9.05 9.17 7.16
C THR A 412 10.55 9.45 7.24
N PRO A 413 11.35 8.56 7.86
CA PRO A 413 12.81 8.66 7.84
C PRO A 413 13.37 8.55 6.41
N PRO A 414 14.57 9.09 6.13
CA PRO A 414 15.26 8.83 4.87
C PRO A 414 15.32 7.33 4.54
N GLY A 415 15.06 6.99 3.29
CA GLY A 415 15.04 5.58 2.86
C GLY A 415 13.67 4.88 3.02
N TRP A 416 12.67 5.59 3.55
CA TRP A 416 11.31 5.07 3.72
C TRP A 416 10.32 5.74 2.77
N SER A 417 9.22 5.04 2.55
CA SER A 417 8.04 5.50 1.83
C SER A 417 6.80 5.26 2.69
N SER A 418 5.67 5.78 2.23
CA SER A 418 4.34 5.47 2.73
C SER A 418 3.56 4.70 1.67
N LEU A 419 3.16 3.47 2.00
CA LEU A 419 2.11 2.77 1.28
C LEU A 419 0.77 3.42 1.65
N LEU A 420 0.07 3.95 0.65
CA LEU A 420 -1.26 4.49 0.77
C LEU A 420 -2.23 3.39 0.33
N ASP A 421 -2.87 2.71 1.26
CA ASP A 421 -3.87 1.69 0.96
C ASP A 421 -5.27 2.28 1.10
N GLY A 422 -5.96 2.41 -0.03
CA GLY A 422 -7.26 3.03 -0.07
C GLY A 422 -8.36 2.16 0.56
N VAL A 423 -9.34 2.81 1.18
CA VAL A 423 -10.57 2.17 1.61
C VAL A 423 -11.59 2.23 0.48
N HIS A 424 -12.36 1.17 0.33
CA HIS A 424 -13.35 1.05 -0.72
C HIS A 424 -14.76 1.14 -0.14
N GLY A 425 -15.71 1.52 -0.99
CA GLY A 425 -17.11 1.60 -0.60
C GLY A 425 -18.04 1.24 -1.74
N ASP A 426 -19.32 1.52 -1.54
CA ASP A 426 -20.34 1.23 -2.53
C ASP A 426 -20.16 2.12 -3.77
N GLY A 427 -19.80 1.50 -4.89
CA GLY A 427 -19.60 2.17 -6.18
C GLY A 427 -18.27 2.90 -6.37
N TYR A 428 -17.30 2.76 -5.45
CA TYR A 428 -15.96 3.36 -5.61
C TYR A 428 -14.82 2.57 -4.98
N ASP A 429 -13.62 2.84 -5.50
CA ASP A 429 -12.35 2.42 -4.92
C ASP A 429 -11.51 3.63 -4.55
N VAL A 430 -10.75 3.56 -3.46
CA VAL A 430 -9.54 4.37 -3.31
C VAL A 430 -8.34 3.51 -3.72
N MET A 431 -7.54 4.02 -4.65
CA MET A 431 -6.43 3.28 -5.24
C MET A 431 -5.24 3.21 -4.28
N ARG A 432 -4.52 2.08 -4.34
CA ARG A 432 -3.24 1.91 -3.67
C ARG A 432 -2.15 2.73 -4.36
N GLY A 433 -1.35 3.44 -3.59
CA GLY A 433 -0.14 4.14 -4.06
C GLY A 433 1.04 3.95 -3.11
N VAL A 434 2.25 4.28 -3.56
CA VAL A 434 3.43 4.41 -2.71
C VAL A 434 4.03 5.80 -2.89
N VAL A 435 4.28 6.50 -1.80
CA VAL A 435 4.81 7.87 -1.83
C VAL A 435 6.10 7.94 -1.01
N ALA A 436 7.17 8.48 -1.57
CA ALA A 436 8.42 8.76 -0.86
C ALA A 436 8.23 9.95 0.10
N THR A 437 7.63 9.68 1.26
CA THR A 437 7.26 10.64 2.30
C THR A 437 8.45 11.11 3.15
N ASP A 438 9.67 10.76 2.78
CA ASP A 438 10.88 11.38 3.28
C ASP A 438 11.25 12.66 2.49
N VAL A 439 10.75 12.79 1.25
CA VAL A 439 10.98 13.95 0.37
C VAL A 439 9.70 14.65 -0.11
N PHE A 440 8.56 13.96 -0.11
CA PHE A 440 7.26 14.52 -0.49
C PHE A 440 6.17 14.11 0.51
N PHE A 441 5.80 15.03 1.40
CA PHE A 441 5.06 14.70 2.62
C PHE A 441 3.53 14.56 2.46
N ALA A 442 2.97 14.83 1.27
CA ALA A 442 1.53 14.74 1.08
C ALA A 442 1.09 13.31 0.74
N THR A 443 -0.02 12.86 1.34
CA THR A 443 -0.58 11.51 1.17
C THR A 443 -1.99 11.56 0.55
N PRO A 444 -2.11 11.82 -0.77
CA PRO A 444 -3.41 11.95 -1.41
C PRO A 444 -4.13 10.60 -1.54
N ALA A 445 -5.44 10.61 -1.34
CA ALA A 445 -6.32 9.49 -1.67
C ALA A 445 -6.77 9.63 -3.13
N VAL A 446 -6.57 8.61 -3.96
CA VAL A 446 -7.00 8.62 -5.37
C VAL A 446 -8.27 7.80 -5.48
N PHE A 447 -9.40 8.45 -5.71
CA PHE A 447 -10.67 7.78 -5.93
C PHE A 447 -10.80 7.32 -7.37
N HIS A 448 -11.44 6.17 -7.57
CA HIS A 448 -11.96 5.66 -8.82
C HIS A 448 -13.45 5.36 -8.63
N VAL A 449 -14.31 6.13 -9.31
CA VAL A 449 -15.76 5.94 -9.30
C VAL A 449 -16.13 4.83 -10.29
N ARG A 450 -16.64 3.71 -9.78
CA ARG A 450 -17.06 2.54 -10.58
C ARG A 450 -18.49 2.66 -11.07
N ARG A 451 -19.34 3.30 -10.28
CA ARG A 451 -20.76 3.45 -10.58
C ARG A 451 -20.95 4.53 -11.63
N ILE A 452 -21.37 4.13 -12.83
CA ILE A 452 -21.68 5.04 -13.93
C ILE A 452 -23.13 5.54 -13.76
N GLY A 453 -23.33 6.85 -13.91
CA GLY A 453 -24.65 7.50 -13.94
C GLY A 453 -25.32 7.66 -12.57
N ALA A 454 -24.89 6.94 -11.54
CA ALA A 454 -25.43 7.03 -10.20
C ALA A 454 -24.37 7.49 -9.19
N PRO A 455 -24.77 8.26 -8.17
CA PRO A 455 -23.81 8.87 -7.26
C PRO A 455 -23.19 7.86 -6.29
N ILE A 456 -22.02 8.24 -5.81
CA ILE A 456 -21.43 7.73 -4.57
C ILE A 456 -21.51 8.83 -3.51
N GLU A 457 -21.59 8.41 -2.25
CA GLU A 457 -21.59 9.31 -1.10
C GLU A 457 -20.54 8.86 -0.10
N VAL A 458 -19.75 9.80 0.39
CA VAL A 458 -18.72 9.55 1.39
C VAL A 458 -18.93 10.53 2.54
N PRO A 459 -19.44 10.06 3.71
CA PRO A 459 -19.73 10.94 4.82
C PRO A 459 -18.46 11.46 5.49
N GLU A 460 -18.61 12.46 6.36
CA GLU A 460 -17.55 12.89 7.27
C GLU A 460 -17.18 11.73 8.20
N GLY A 461 -15.91 11.60 8.55
CA GLY A 461 -15.40 10.55 9.43
C GLY A 461 -15.22 9.18 8.76
N ALA A 462 -15.72 8.99 7.52
CA ALA A 462 -15.47 7.77 6.75
C ALA A 462 -13.96 7.57 6.54
N PRO A 463 -13.41 6.36 6.77
CA PRO A 463 -12.00 6.10 6.50
C PRO A 463 -11.73 6.18 5.00
N LEU A 464 -10.69 6.93 4.60
CA LEU A 464 -10.31 7.16 3.20
C LEU A 464 -9.13 6.28 2.79
N LEU A 465 -8.08 6.28 3.61
CA LEU A 465 -6.83 5.59 3.32
C LEU A 465 -6.12 5.19 4.62
N ARG A 466 -5.46 4.04 4.59
CA ARG A 466 -4.47 3.63 5.57
C ARG A 466 -3.07 4.00 5.05
N VAL A 467 -2.30 4.75 5.83
CA VAL A 467 -0.89 5.05 5.54
C VAL A 467 -0.02 4.09 6.34
N LEU A 468 0.67 3.19 5.65
CA LEU A 468 1.63 2.28 6.26
C LEU A 468 3.05 2.72 5.88
N PRO A 469 3.91 3.08 6.84
CA PRO A 469 5.32 3.33 6.57
C PRO A 469 6.01 2.03 6.14
N VAL A 470 6.74 2.07 5.01
CA VAL A 470 7.44 0.92 4.46
C VAL A 470 8.86 1.32 4.04
N PRO A 471 9.90 0.59 4.46
CA PRO A 471 11.26 0.76 3.94
C PRO A 471 11.31 0.61 2.41
N ARG A 472 12.11 1.43 1.71
CA ARG A 472 12.20 1.37 0.24
C ARG A 472 12.84 0.08 -0.29
N ASP A 473 13.71 -0.57 0.48
CA ASP A 473 14.28 -1.90 0.18
C ASP A 473 13.18 -2.98 0.09
N LEU A 474 12.15 -2.91 0.94
CA LEU A 474 11.05 -3.88 0.95
C LEU A 474 10.06 -3.74 -0.22
N LEU A 475 10.02 -2.59 -0.91
CA LEU A 475 9.14 -2.41 -2.08
C LEU A 475 9.46 -3.41 -3.21
N ARG A 476 10.74 -3.82 -3.31
CA ARG A 476 11.26 -4.72 -4.34
C ARG A 476 11.71 -6.08 -3.82
N ALA A 477 11.52 -6.35 -2.52
CA ALA A 477 12.02 -7.56 -1.92
C ALA A 477 11.38 -8.85 -2.48
N GLY A 478 12.24 -9.81 -2.82
CA GLY A 478 11.86 -11.11 -3.36
C GLY A 478 11.50 -12.12 -2.27
N PHE A 479 11.38 -13.37 -2.70
CA PHE A 479 11.34 -14.53 -1.81
C PHE A 479 12.27 -15.62 -2.33
N ARG A 480 12.63 -16.55 -1.44
CA ARG A 480 13.39 -17.73 -1.81
C ARG A 480 12.46 -18.94 -1.85
N GLU A 481 12.62 -19.77 -2.87
CA GLU A 481 11.86 -21.02 -2.95
C GLU A 481 12.48 -22.06 -2.02
N ALA A 482 11.64 -22.60 -1.16
CA ALA A 482 11.89 -23.78 -0.36
C ALA A 482 11.35 -25.02 -1.08
N ARG A 483 12.01 -26.15 -0.91
CA ARG A 483 11.57 -27.44 -1.45
C ARG A 483 11.41 -28.43 -0.32
N PHE A 484 10.51 -29.39 -0.51
CA PHE A 484 10.54 -30.58 0.30
C PHE A 484 11.88 -31.27 0.16
N LEU A 485 12.33 -31.91 1.23
CA LEU A 485 13.47 -32.82 1.13
C LEU A 485 13.07 -34.03 0.29
N ASP A 486 13.97 -34.42 -0.59
CA ASP A 486 13.91 -35.72 -1.26
C ASP A 486 14.03 -36.81 -0.20
N ALA A 487 13.22 -37.86 -0.36
CA ALA A 487 13.08 -38.94 0.61
C ALA A 487 14.27 -39.89 0.60
#